data_AF-A0A3K0WL99-F1
#
_entry.id   AF-A0A3K0WL99-F1
#
_cell.length_a   1.000
_cell.length_b   1.000
_cell.length_c   1.000
_cell.angle_alpha   90.00
_cell.angle_beta   90.00
_cell.angle_gamma   90.00
#
_symmetry.space_group_name_H-M   'P 1'
#
loop_
_entity.id
_entity.type
_entity.pdbx_description
1 polymer ?
#
loop_
_entity_poly.entity_id
_entity_poly.type
_entity_poly.pdbx_seq_one_letter_code
_entity_poly.pdbx_strand_id
1 'polypeptide(L)'
;NFALLAIPFFIFAGTLMNSGGIAIRLINLAQVMVGRVPGSLGHVNVLANMMFGSISGSAVAAAAAVGGTLNPIQTKEGYDPAFSTAVNVSSCITGLLIP
;
A
#
# COMPACT_ATOMS: atom_id res chain seq x y z
N ASN A 1 6.45 21.36 -25.45
CA ASN A 1 5.28 21.16 -24.58
C ASN A 1 5.76 20.52 -23.27
N PHE A 2 5.72 21.25 -22.15
CA PHE A 2 6.23 20.80 -20.84
C PHE A 2 5.39 19.67 -20.22
N ALA A 3 4.13 19.52 -20.63
CA ALA A 3 3.23 18.49 -20.09
C ALA A 3 3.68 17.05 -20.39
N LEU A 4 4.42 16.81 -21.48
CA LEU A 4 4.93 15.48 -21.84
C LEU A 4 6.08 15.01 -20.93
N LEU A 5 6.77 15.93 -20.23
CA LEU A 5 7.77 15.57 -19.21
C LEU A 5 7.13 15.12 -17.89
N ALA A 6 5.86 15.48 -17.64
CA ALA A 6 5.17 15.06 -16.43
C ALA A 6 4.99 13.53 -16.38
N ILE A 7 4.79 12.88 -17.54
CA ILE A 7 4.63 11.42 -17.65
C ILE A 7 5.88 10.67 -17.15
N PRO A 8 7.10 10.89 -17.69
CA PRO A 8 8.29 10.20 -17.20
C PRO A 8 8.66 10.58 -15.77
N PHE A 9 8.45 11.83 -15.33
CA PHE A 9 8.70 12.20 -13.93
C PHE A 9 7.73 11.53 -12.96
N PHE A 10 6.47 11.34 -13.33
CA PHE A 10 5.49 10.62 -12.51
C PHE A 10 5.84 9.13 -12.41
N ILE A 11 6.25 8.51 -13.52
CA ILE A 11 6.74 7.13 -13.54
C ILE A 11 8.01 7.01 -12.68
N PHE A 12 8.95 7.95 -12.80
CA PHE A 12 10.20 7.95 -12.04
C PHE A 12 9.96 8.16 -10.54
N ALA A 13 9.05 9.05 -10.15
CA ALA A 13 8.65 9.24 -8.76
C ALA A 13 8.00 7.95 -8.21
N GLY A 14 7.13 7.31 -8.98
CA GLY A 14 6.52 6.03 -8.62
C GLY A 14 7.56 4.91 -8.42
N THR A 15 8.54 4.78 -9.32
CA THR A 15 9.61 3.78 -9.18
C THR A 15 10.55 4.11 -8.03
N LEU A 16 10.84 5.37 -7.76
CA LEU A 16 11.64 5.80 -6.61
C LEU A 16 10.92 5.51 -5.28
N MET A 17 9.60 5.72 -5.20
CA MET A 17 8.81 5.39 -4.00
C MET A 17 8.78 3.88 -3.73
N ASN A 18 8.70 3.06 -4.78
CA ASN A 18 8.74 1.62 -4.67
C ASN A 18 10.15 1.10 -4.30
N SER A 19 11.19 1.59 -4.97
CA SER A 19 12.58 1.18 -4.75
C SER A 19 13.21 1.78 -3.49
N GLY A 20 12.71 2.91 -3.00
CA GLY A 20 13.20 3.60 -1.80
C GLY A 20 12.84 2.90 -0.49
N GLY A 21 12.01 1.85 -0.53
CA GLY A 21 11.68 1.02 0.64
C GLY A 21 10.81 1.72 1.69
N ILE A 22 10.35 2.95 1.44
CA ILE A 22 9.44 3.68 2.33
C ILE A 22 8.11 2.93 2.49
N ALA A 23 7.59 2.35 1.39
CA ALA A 23 6.40 1.50 1.41
C ALA A 23 6.54 0.35 2.42
N ILE A 24 7.65 -0.40 2.33
CA ILE A 24 7.95 -1.54 3.20
C ILE A 24 8.09 -1.08 4.67
N ARG A 25 8.75 0.06 4.93
CA ARG A 25 8.89 0.60 6.29
C ARG A 25 7.54 0.98 6.91
N LEU A 26 6.64 1.58 6.14
CA LEU A 26 5.28 1.93 6.61
C LEU A 26 4.44 0.68 6.90
N ILE A 27 4.56 -0.34 6.05
CA ILE A 27 3.89 -1.63 6.24
C ILE A 27 4.41 -2.32 7.51
N ASN A 28 5.72 -2.33 7.71
CA ASN A 28 6.31 -2.89 8.93
C ASN A 28 5.84 -2.14 10.18
N LEU A 29 5.69 -0.82 10.10
CA LEU A 29 5.12 -0.02 11.19
C LEU A 29 3.65 -0.41 11.46
N ALA A 30 2.83 -0.52 10.42
CA ALA A 30 1.45 -0.98 10.53
C ALA A 30 1.36 -2.40 11.12
N GLN A 31 2.30 -3.27 10.75
CA GLN A 31 2.42 -4.62 11.28
C GLN A 31 2.80 -4.64 12.76
N VAL A 32 3.67 -3.74 13.22
CA VAL A 32 3.97 -3.61 14.66
C VAL A 32 2.76 -3.09 15.45
N MET A 33 1.97 -2.19 14.85
CA MET A 33 0.78 -1.61 15.50
C MET A 33 -0.37 -2.60 15.63
N VAL A 34 -0.69 -3.36 14.57
CA VAL A 34 -1.91 -4.20 14.51
C VAL A 34 -1.61 -5.70 14.38
N GLY A 35 -0.35 -6.10 14.30
CA GLY A 35 0.09 -7.48 14.11
C GLY A 35 -0.34 -8.47 15.20
N ARG A 36 -0.68 -7.98 16.39
CA ARG A 36 -1.07 -8.79 17.56
C ARG A 36 -2.53 -9.27 17.54
N VAL A 37 -3.35 -8.85 16.58
CA VAL A 37 -4.78 -9.20 16.51
C VAL A 37 -4.98 -10.45 15.65
N PRO A 38 -5.87 -11.40 16.02
CA PRO A 38 -6.23 -12.52 15.13
C PRO A 38 -6.83 -11.97 13.82
N GLY A 39 -6.32 -12.41 12.66
CA GLY A 39 -6.67 -11.80 11.36
C GLY A 39 -5.81 -10.57 11.02
N SER A 40 -4.68 -10.36 11.69
CA SER A 40 -3.89 -9.12 11.65
C SER A 40 -3.53 -8.65 10.24
N LEU A 41 -3.25 -9.54 9.30
CA LEU A 41 -2.81 -9.13 7.95
C LEU A 41 -3.86 -8.30 7.20
N GLY A 42 -5.16 -8.54 7.43
CA GLY A 42 -6.22 -7.71 6.86
C GLY A 42 -6.22 -6.29 7.44
N HIS A 43 -6.08 -6.17 8.76
CA HIS A 43 -6.00 -4.86 9.41
C HIS A 43 -4.70 -4.11 9.10
N VAL A 44 -3.59 -4.83 8.98
CA VAL A 44 -2.30 -4.28 8.53
C VAL A 44 -2.43 -3.75 7.11
N ASN A 45 -3.17 -4.44 6.22
CA ASN A 45 -3.45 -3.97 4.87
C ASN A 45 -4.17 -2.60 4.90
N VAL A 46 -5.25 -2.51 5.68
CA VAL A 46 -6.02 -1.27 5.82
C VAL A 46 -5.15 -0.14 6.37
N LEU A 47 -4.43 -0.37 7.46
CA LEU A 47 -3.61 0.67 8.09
C LEU A 47 -2.40 1.07 7.25
N ALA A 48 -1.78 0.11 6.54
CA ALA A 48 -0.69 0.41 5.61
C ALA A 48 -1.18 1.25 4.43
N ASN A 49 -2.33 0.92 3.85
CA ASN A 49 -2.94 1.71 2.77
C ASN A 49 -3.35 3.10 3.24
N MET A 50 -3.86 3.22 4.46
CA MET A 50 -4.14 4.49 5.11
C MET A 50 -2.89 5.37 5.21
N MET A 51 -1.79 4.85 5.76
CA MET A 51 -0.55 5.60 5.95
C MET A 51 0.17 5.91 4.64
N PHE A 52 0.21 4.96 3.70
CA PHE A 52 0.85 5.18 2.41
C PHE A 52 0.01 6.12 1.55
N GLY A 53 -1.31 5.99 1.57
CA GLY A 53 -2.23 6.84 0.82
C GLY A 53 -2.21 8.29 1.29
N SER A 54 -2.07 8.55 2.60
CA SER A 54 -1.99 9.93 3.11
C SER A 54 -0.69 10.63 2.72
N ILE A 55 0.42 9.90 2.66
CA ILE A 55 1.73 10.44 2.25
C ILE A 55 1.82 10.57 0.72
N SER A 56 1.33 9.57 -0.01
CA SER A 56 1.43 9.53 -1.48
C SER A 56 0.37 10.35 -2.20
N GLY A 57 -0.76 10.65 -1.54
CA GLY A 57 -1.91 11.32 -2.15
C GLY A 57 -2.53 10.55 -3.32
N SER A 58 -2.26 9.24 -3.44
CA SER A 58 -2.70 8.43 -4.58
C SER A 58 -3.15 7.04 -4.17
N ALA A 59 -4.44 6.74 -4.40
CA ALA A 59 -5.00 5.41 -4.18
C ALA A 59 -4.35 4.32 -5.04
N VAL A 60 -4.00 4.66 -6.29
CA VAL A 60 -3.39 3.70 -7.22
C VAL A 60 -1.98 3.36 -6.78
N ALA A 61 -1.21 4.36 -6.32
CA ALA A 61 0.13 4.14 -5.79
C ALA A 61 0.08 3.30 -4.51
N ALA A 62 -0.86 3.58 -3.60
CA ALA A 62 -1.06 2.81 -2.38
C ALA A 62 -1.41 1.34 -2.67
N ALA A 63 -2.40 1.10 -3.55
CA ALA A 63 -2.80 -0.25 -3.93
C ALA A 63 -1.64 -1.05 -4.55
N ALA A 64 -0.82 -0.42 -5.40
CA ALA A 64 0.32 -1.07 -6.04
C ALA A 64 1.44 -1.38 -5.03
N ALA A 65 1.79 -0.43 -4.17
CA ALA A 65 2.88 -0.57 -3.21
C ALA A 65 2.53 -1.56 -2.09
N VAL A 66 1.37 -1.38 -1.46
CA VAL A 66 0.87 -2.24 -0.37
C VAL A 66 0.48 -3.60 -0.90
N GLY A 67 -0.25 -3.66 -2.02
CA GLY A 67 -0.59 -4.92 -2.67
C GLY A 67 0.64 -5.72 -3.09
N GLY A 68 1.66 -5.07 -3.67
CA GLY A 68 2.89 -5.75 -4.11
C GLY A 68 3.69 -6.39 -2.97
N THR A 69 3.56 -5.88 -1.75
CA THR A 69 4.32 -6.35 -0.57
C THR A 69 3.49 -7.24 0.35
N LEU A 70 2.21 -6.93 0.57
CA LEU A 70 1.35 -7.69 1.48
C LEU A 70 0.76 -8.94 0.85
N ASN A 71 0.41 -8.91 -0.44
CA ASN A 71 -0.21 -10.05 -1.12
C ASN A 71 0.64 -11.35 -1.06
N PRO A 72 1.98 -11.33 -1.27
CA PRO A 72 2.80 -12.53 -1.08
C PRO A 72 2.89 -13.00 0.38
N ILE A 73 2.77 -12.09 1.36
CA ILE A 73 2.77 -12.42 2.79
C ILE A 73 1.43 -13.07 3.17
N GLN A 74 0.32 -12.46 2.75
CA GLN A 74 -1.04 -12.98 2.95
C GLN A 74 -1.21 -14.37 2.33
N THR A 75 -0.65 -14.60 1.14
CA THR A 75 -0.69 -15.91 0.48
C THR A 75 0.08 -16.98 1.27
N LYS A 76 1.27 -16.65 1.82
CA LYS A 76 2.05 -17.56 2.66
C LYS A 76 1.35 -17.94 3.96
N GLU A 77 0.55 -17.02 4.49
CA GLU A 77 -0.24 -17.18 5.72
C GLU A 77 -1.60 -17.85 5.45
N GLY A 78 -1.86 -18.30 4.22
CA GLY A 78 -3.05 -19.05 3.85
C GLY A 78 -4.30 -18.22 3.58
N TYR A 79 -4.17 -16.90 3.38
CA TYR A 79 -5.30 -16.06 3.00
C TYR A 79 -5.70 -16.31 1.55
N ASP A 80 -7.01 -16.24 1.29
CA ASP A 80 -7.53 -16.27 -0.07
C ASP A 80 -7.00 -15.05 -0.86
N PRO A 81 -6.37 -15.28 -2.04
CA PRO A 81 -5.96 -14.20 -2.94
C PRO A 81 -7.09 -13.24 -3.31
N ALA A 82 -8.32 -13.74 -3.45
CA ALA A 82 -9.50 -12.92 -3.74
C ALA A 82 -9.81 -11.97 -2.57
N PHE A 83 -9.76 -12.47 -1.34
CA PHE A 83 -9.93 -11.66 -0.14
C PHE A 83 -8.82 -10.61 0.00
N SER A 84 -7.56 -11.01 -0.18
CA SER A 84 -6.39 -10.13 -0.08
C SER A 84 -6.48 -8.97 -1.08
N THR A 85 -6.91 -9.27 -2.31
CA THR A 85 -7.11 -8.27 -3.36
C THR A 85 -8.29 -7.35 -3.03
N ALA A 86 -9.42 -7.90 -2.58
CA ALA A 86 -10.61 -7.12 -2.23
C ALA A 86 -10.34 -6.14 -1.06
N VAL A 87 -9.60 -6.57 -0.04
CA VAL A 87 -9.21 -5.73 1.09
C VAL A 87 -8.25 -4.62 0.64
N ASN A 88 -7.27 -4.94 -0.21
CA ASN A 88 -6.34 -3.93 -0.72
C ASN A 88 -7.03 -2.85 -1.56
N VAL A 89 -7.93 -3.27 -2.48
CA VAL A 89 -8.64 -2.34 -3.37
C VAL A 89 -9.66 -1.49 -2.60
N SER A 90 -10.32 -2.03 -1.58
CA SER A 90 -11.27 -1.25 -0.78
C SER A 90 -10.56 -0.26 0.16
N SER A 91 -9.38 -0.61 0.69
CA SER A 91 -8.67 0.22 1.67
C SER A 91 -7.74 1.27 1.06
N CYS A 92 -7.28 1.12 -0.18
CA CYS A 92 -6.34 2.06 -0.81
C CYS A 92 -6.89 3.50 -0.93
N ILE A 93 -8.22 3.66 -1.00
CA ILE A 93 -8.87 4.97 -1.06
C ILE A 93 -8.84 5.66 0.31
N THR A 94 -8.79 4.89 1.40
CA THR A 94 -8.96 5.44 2.75
C THR A 94 -7.80 6.35 3.16
N GLY A 95 -6.60 6.15 2.60
CA GLY A 95 -5.47 7.04 2.88
C GLY A 95 -5.64 8.46 2.33
N LEU A 96 -6.49 8.68 1.33
CA LEU A 96 -6.82 10.03 0.85
C LEU A 96 -7.73 10.82 1.80
N LEU A 97 -8.44 10.12 2.69
CA LEU A 97 -9.35 10.73 3.67
C LEU A 97 -8.63 11.09 4.97
N ILE A 98 -7.45 10.52 5.21
CA ILE A 98 -6.70 10.76 6.44
C ILE A 98 -5.83 12.00 6.23
N PRO A 99 -6.03 13.06 7.04
CA PRO A 99 -5.27 14.31 6.92
C PRO A 99 -3.78 14.13 7.19
#